data_AF-A0A962PFR6-F1
#
_entry.id   AF-A0A962PFR6-F1
#
_cell.length_a   1.000
_cell.length_b   1.000
_cell.length_c   1.000
_cell.angle_alpha   90.00
_cell.angle_beta   90.00
_cell.angle_gamma   90.00
#
_symmetry.space_group_name_H-M   'P 1'
#
loop_
_entity.id
_entity.type
_entity.pdbx_description
1 polymer ?
#
loop_
_entity_poly.entity_id
_entity_poly.type
_entity_poly.pdbx_seq_one_letter_code
_entity_poly.pdbx_strand_id
1 'polypeptide(L)'
;DALEFLDALPLERTRYIHVAGHFDEAPDLKVDTHGADVIDPVWALLAQAYQRLGPIPTLLERDFNLPPLAELLGEVAQVRGLQAAALGPLRAGGCA
;
A
#
# COMPACT_ATOMS: atom_id res chain seq x y z
N ASP A 1 -15.17 8.89 4.23
CA ASP A 1 -13.97 8.35 4.91
C ASP A 1 -13.11 7.56 3.90
N ALA A 2 -11.82 7.30 4.17
CA ALA A 2 -10.93 6.62 3.21
C ALA A 2 -11.28 5.12 3.03
N LEU A 3 -11.68 4.43 4.10
CA LEU A 3 -12.12 3.03 4.02
C LEU A 3 -13.46 2.92 3.30
N GLU A 4 -14.40 3.80 3.63
CA GLU A 4 -15.68 3.90 2.93
C GLU A 4 -15.50 4.14 1.41
N PHE A 5 -14.56 5.00 1.03
CA PHE A 5 -14.23 5.21 -0.37
C PHE A 5 -13.66 3.95 -1.03
N LEU A 6 -12.73 3.26 -0.37
CA LEU A 6 -12.15 1.99 -0.85
C LEU A 6 -13.24 0.92 -1.07
N ASP A 7 -14.19 0.81 -0.14
CA ASP A 7 -15.30 -0.15 -0.20
C ASP A 7 -16.30 0.16 -1.34
N ALA A 8 -16.37 1.42 -1.79
CA ALA A 8 -17.22 1.85 -2.90
C ALA A 8 -16.59 1.64 -4.29
N LEU A 9 -15.29 1.33 -4.38
CA LEU A 9 -14.59 1.14 -5.65
C LEU A 9 -14.91 -0.24 -6.27
N PRO A 10 -14.94 -0.36 -7.62
CA PRO A 10 -15.08 -1.64 -8.32
C PRO A 10 -13.76 -2.44 -8.29
N LEU A 11 -13.41 -2.93 -7.11
CA LEU A 11 -12.11 -3.53 -6.79
C LEU A 11 -11.74 -4.72 -7.69
N GLU A 12 -12.71 -5.48 -8.18
CA GLU A 12 -12.47 -6.60 -9.11
C GLU A 12 -11.80 -6.19 -10.44
N ARG A 13 -11.88 -4.90 -10.79
CA ARG A 13 -11.24 -4.30 -11.98
C ARG A 13 -9.83 -3.78 -11.69
N THR A 14 -9.42 -3.73 -10.42
CA THR A 14 -8.10 -3.25 -10.04
C THR A 14 -7.02 -4.26 -10.45
N ARG A 15 -5.92 -3.74 -11.01
CA ARG A 15 -4.76 -4.53 -11.44
C ARG A 15 -3.44 -4.01 -10.88
N TYR A 16 -3.44 -2.78 -10.37
CA TYR A 16 -2.25 -2.12 -9.89
C TYR A 16 -2.60 -1.12 -8.79
N ILE A 17 -1.72 -0.99 -7.80
CA ILE A 17 -1.83 0.00 -6.72
C ILE A 17 -0.57 0.82 -6.68
N HIS A 18 -0.71 2.12 -6.43
CA HIS A 18 0.39 2.98 -6.05
C HIS A 18 0.25 3.33 -4.57
N VAL A 19 1.37 3.43 -3.88
CA VAL A 19 1.44 3.86 -2.48
C VAL A 19 2.50 4.93 -2.35
N ALA A 20 2.15 6.03 -1.70
CA ALA A 20 3.01 7.18 -1.49
C ALA A 20 2.70 7.83 -0.13
N GLY A 21 3.65 8.60 0.39
CA GLY A 21 3.38 9.57 1.44
C GLY A 21 3.03 10.93 0.85
N HIS A 22 2.40 11.75 1.68
CA HIS A 22 1.87 13.07 1.30
C HIS A 22 2.43 14.16 2.21
N PHE A 23 2.21 15.41 1.82
CA PHE A 23 2.48 16.58 2.65
C PHE A 23 1.19 17.10 3.27
N ASP A 24 1.21 17.36 4.58
CA ASP A 24 0.14 18.05 5.29
C ASP A 24 0.35 19.57 5.19
N GLU A 25 -0.36 20.21 4.27
CA GLU A 25 -0.34 21.67 4.10
C GLU A 25 -1.17 22.35 5.21
N ALA A 26 -2.30 21.74 5.59
CA ALA A 26 -3.16 22.17 6.68
C ALA A 26 -3.89 20.95 7.29
N PRO A 27 -4.56 21.07 8.45
CA PRO A 27 -5.25 19.94 9.10
C PRO A 27 -6.26 19.19 8.21
N ASP A 28 -6.90 19.91 7.27
CA ASP A 28 -7.89 19.41 6.32
C ASP A 28 -7.40 19.38 4.88
N LEU A 29 -6.13 19.72 4.62
CA LEU A 29 -5.55 19.77 3.28
C LEU A 29 -4.28 18.94 3.18
N LYS A 30 -4.36 17.90 2.36
CA LYS A 30 -3.25 17.01 2.02
C LYS A 30 -2.84 17.22 0.57
N VAL A 31 -1.54 17.31 0.32
CA VAL A 31 -0.96 17.41 -1.02
C VAL A 31 -0.20 16.11 -1.29
N ASP A 32 -0.62 15.39 -2.33
CA ASP A 32 -0.01 14.13 -2.74
C ASP A 32 1.29 14.40 -3.51
N THR A 33 2.34 14.74 -2.77
CA THR A 33 3.58 15.20 -3.37
C THR A 33 4.44 14.03 -3.86
N HIS A 34 4.37 12.86 -3.22
CA HIS A 34 5.28 11.70 -3.41
C HIS A 34 6.71 11.85 -2.89
N GLY A 35 6.95 12.60 -1.82
CA GLY A 35 8.32 12.82 -1.29
C GLY A 35 8.40 12.95 0.22
N ALA A 36 7.42 12.35 0.89
CA ALA A 36 7.46 12.02 2.30
C ALA A 36 7.22 10.52 2.49
N ASP A 37 7.79 9.95 3.53
CA ASP A 37 7.59 8.55 3.93
C ASP A 37 6.10 8.21 4.01
N VAL A 38 5.75 6.98 3.65
CA VAL A 38 4.37 6.50 3.76
C VAL A 38 4.03 6.33 5.24
N ILE A 39 2.93 6.93 5.67
CA ILE A 39 2.50 6.92 7.07
C ILE A 39 1.62 5.71 7.42
N ASP A 40 1.56 5.36 8.71
CA ASP A 40 0.80 4.20 9.22
C ASP A 40 -0.66 4.12 8.74
N PRO A 41 -1.45 5.22 8.70
CA PRO A 41 -2.81 5.16 8.16
C PRO A 41 -2.88 4.72 6.69
N VAL A 42 -1.90 5.10 5.87
CA VAL A 42 -1.83 4.70 4.46
C VAL A 42 -1.43 3.24 4.35
N TRP A 43 -0.47 2.78 5.16
CA TRP A 43 -0.12 1.36 5.25
C TRP A 43 -1.30 0.49 5.69
N ALA A 44 -2.07 0.94 6.67
CA ALA A 44 -3.28 0.27 7.13
C ALA A 44 -4.33 0.19 6.01
N LEU A 45 -4.51 1.26 5.23
CA LEU A 45 -5.43 1.28 4.09
C LEU A 45 -4.98 0.32 2.98
N LEU A 46 -3.67 0.25 2.69
CA LEU A 46 -3.11 -0.71 1.74
C LEU A 46 -3.36 -2.16 2.19
N ALA A 47 -3.19 -2.45 3.48
CA ALA A 47 -3.49 -3.77 4.04
C ALA A 47 -4.98 -4.13 3.86
N GLN A 48 -5.88 -3.17 4.09
CA GLN A 48 -7.32 -3.34 3.89
C GLN A 48 -7.68 -3.59 2.41
N ALA A 49 -6.98 -2.94 1.48
CA ALA A 49 -7.12 -3.20 0.05
C ALA A 49 -6.71 -4.63 -0.30
N TYR A 50 -5.55 -5.10 0.18
CA TYR A 50 -5.11 -6.48 -0.08
C TYR A 50 -6.01 -7.54 0.56
N GLN A 51 -6.64 -7.29 1.70
CA GLN A 51 -7.63 -8.21 2.28
C GLN A 51 -8.82 -8.45 1.34
N ARG A 52 -9.18 -7.46 0.51
CA ARG A 52 -10.31 -7.53 -0.43
C ARG A 52 -9.90 -8.05 -1.80
N LEU A 53 -8.74 -7.60 -2.29
CA LEU A 53 -8.23 -7.87 -3.65
C LEU A 53 -7.36 -9.13 -3.74
N GLY A 54 -6.80 -9.59 -2.61
CA GLY A 54 -5.55 -10.35 -2.62
C GLY A 54 -4.35 -9.45 -2.95
N PRO A 55 -3.11 -9.99 -2.90
CA PRO A 55 -1.94 -9.22 -3.30
C PRO A 55 -1.96 -8.97 -4.82
N ILE A 56 -1.72 -7.72 -5.21
CA ILE A 56 -1.53 -7.32 -6.60
C ILE A 56 -0.27 -6.45 -6.71
N PRO A 57 0.33 -6.33 -7.92
CA PRO A 57 1.54 -5.54 -8.08
C PRO A 57 1.31 -4.11 -7.56
N THR A 58 2.28 -3.62 -6.81
CA THR A 58 2.18 -2.35 -6.09
C THR A 58 3.47 -1.58 -6.21
N LEU A 59 3.35 -0.31 -6.59
CA LEU A 59 4.45 0.63 -6.75
C LEU A 59 4.55 1.52 -5.51
N LEU A 60 5.75 1.58 -4.92
CA LEU A 60 6.10 2.70 -4.05
C LEU A 60 6.42 3.90 -4.95
N GLU A 61 5.63 4.96 -4.86
CA GLU A 61 5.88 6.21 -5.57
C GLU A 61 6.71 7.16 -4.70
N ARG A 62 7.91 7.48 -5.20
CA ARG A 62 8.85 8.42 -4.62
C ARG A 62 9.50 9.22 -5.72
N ASP A 63 9.00 10.43 -5.95
CA ASP A 63 9.41 11.26 -7.10
C ASP A 63 10.38 12.39 -6.71
N PHE A 64 10.38 12.81 -5.44
CA PHE A 64 11.28 13.83 -4.91
C PHE A 64 11.74 13.49 -3.49
N ASN A 65 12.70 14.27 -2.95
CA ASN A 65 13.31 14.04 -1.63
C ASN A 65 13.78 12.59 -1.44
N LEU A 66 14.45 12.04 -2.45
CA LEU A 66 14.88 10.64 -2.46
C LEU A 66 15.81 10.36 -1.27
N PRO A 67 15.39 9.52 -0.30
CA PRO A 67 16.26 9.11 0.79
C PRO A 67 17.31 8.11 0.26
N PRO A 68 18.26 7.69 1.09
CA PRO A 68 19.13 6.56 0.77
C PRO A 68 18.32 5.35 0.28
N LEU A 69 18.83 4.64 -0.73
CA LEU A 69 18.16 3.50 -1.33
C LEU A 69 17.71 2.44 -0.31
N ALA A 70 18.47 2.26 0.77
CA ALA A 70 18.14 1.30 1.83
C ALA A 70 16.79 1.60 2.51
N GLU A 71 16.41 2.88 2.65
CA GLU A 71 15.14 3.29 3.25
C GLU A 71 13.98 3.00 2.30
N LEU A 72 14.14 3.30 1.01
CA LEU A 72 13.17 2.92 -0.02
C LEU A 72 12.96 1.41 -0.10
N LEU A 73 14.04 0.64 0.01
CA LEU A 73 13.95 -0.83 0.06
C LEU A 73 13.24 -1.31 1.32
N GLY A 74 13.31 -0.56 2.43
CA GLY A 74 12.52 -0.80 3.64
C GLY A 74 11.01 -0.64 3.40
N GLU A 75 10.59 0.46 2.78
CA GLU A 75 9.18 0.68 2.41
C GLU A 75 8.68 -0.37 1.40
N VAL A 76 9.50 -0.73 0.40
CA VAL A 76 9.18 -1.83 -0.53
C VAL A 76 9.09 -3.18 0.19
N ALA A 77 9.93 -3.43 1.20
CA ALA A 77 9.83 -4.63 2.02
C ALA A 77 8.54 -4.66 2.84
N GLN A 78 8.05 -3.50 3.30
CA GLN A 78 6.75 -3.38 3.97
C GLN A 78 5.59 -3.75 3.03
N VAL A 79 5.61 -3.27 1.78
CA VAL A 79 4.66 -3.71 0.74
C VAL A 79 4.65 -5.23 0.60
N ARG A 80 5.83 -5.85 0.49
CA ARG A 80 5.96 -7.32 0.39
C ARG A 80 5.42 -8.04 1.63
N GLY A 81 5.68 -7.50 2.81
CA GLY A 81 5.16 -8.05 4.08
C GLY A 81 3.64 -8.04 4.13
N LEU A 82 3.00 -6.94 3.73
CA LEU A 82 1.55 -6.82 3.67
C LEU A 82 0.93 -7.76 2.63
N GLN A 83 1.55 -7.89 1.45
CA GLN A 83 1.13 -8.85 0.43
C GLN A 83 1.21 -10.29 0.93
N ALA A 84 2.30 -10.66 1.61
CA ALA A 84 2.46 -11.99 2.19
C ALA A 84 1.43 -12.26 3.29
N ALA A 85 1.14 -11.28 4.15
CA ALA A 85 0.12 -11.41 5.17
C ALA A 85 -1.29 -11.65 4.58
N ALA A 86 -1.61 -11.02 3.44
CA ALA A 86 -2.89 -11.19 2.77
C ALA A 86 -3.09 -12.56 2.12
N LEU A 87 -2.01 -13.26 1.74
CA LEU A 87 -2.08 -14.62 1.18
C LEU A 87 -2.44 -15.68 2.24
N GLY A 88 -2.31 -15.37 3.53
CA GLY A 88 -2.40 -16.34 4.61
C GLY A 88 -1.30 -17.41 4.53
N PRO A 89 -1.23 -18.33 5.51
CA PRO A 89 -0.31 -19.46 5.40
C PRO A 89 -0.70 -20.32 4.19
N LEU A 90 0.30 -20.64 3.35
CA LEU A 90 0.18 -21.67 2.32
C LEU A 90 -0.41 -22.92 2.98
N ARG A 91 -1.66 -23.26 2.66
CA ARG A 91 -2.19 -24.58 3.02
C ARG A 91 -1.27 -25.58 2.33
N ALA A 92 -0.57 -26.39 3.12
CA ALA A 92 0.14 -27.55 2.62
C ALA A 92 -0.90 -28.46 1.95
N GLY A 93 -1.08 -28.27 0.63
CA GLY A 93 -1.91 -29.13 -0.18
C GLY A 93 -1.26 -30.50 -0.19
N GLY A 94 -1.88 -31.45 0.52
CA GLY A 94 -1.53 -32.85 0.39
C GLY A 94 -1.69 -33.26 -1.06
N CYS A 95 -0.65 -33.89 -1.62
CA CYS A 95 -0.82 -34.71 -2.81
C CYS A 95 -1.86 -35.80 -2.48
N ALA A 96 -2.98 -35.77 -3.20
CA ALA A 96 -3.82 -36.94 -3.40
C ALA A 96 -3.25 -37.76 -4.57
#